data_AF-A0A1H8Z2M6-F1
#
_entry.id   AF-A0A1H8Z2M6-F1
#
_cell.length_a   1.000
_cell.length_b   1.000
_cell.length_c   1.000
_cell.angle_alpha   90.00
_cell.angle_beta   90.00
_cell.angle_gamma   90.00
#
_symmetry.space_group_name_H-M   'P 1'
#
loop_
_entity.id
_entity.type
_entity.pdbx_description
1 polymer ?
#
loop_
_entity_poly.entity_id
_entity_poly.type
_entity_poly.pdbx_seq_one_letter_code
_entity_poly.pdbx_strand_id
1 'polypeptide(L)'
;MSATQQVITIDDISAENAPVIYVAGGLNQFLEAVKAEVTGEVPDLKTRKGRERIASLAAKVSKSKAAVEKPGRDYLKRLKEMPKVVETELREFVNAMDALRDATRQPLTDWEKAEDARVDAHNDAIQRMKDLAVFAETPTAAHVANVIADLELVELGDSWEEFLPEAAQVKDRALATLRALLADRKKHEAELAEIAKFNAEKAIREQQERDAAIAREAAERARREADERAAAELAAAAKREQDLKDQAAAQQRAAEQAARDAEAAAAHQALQLKLAAEQAERIAAQAEANRLAAIQQAEQDRIAAEKRQAEAVERARQEELDRQAAAVAFELQQAQAREADLEHKKSINRAALEAFVAGGMTEECAKQAVTLIAQRKIPAISIQY
;
A
#
# COMPACT_ATOMS: atom_id res chain seq x y z
N MET A 1 127.62 -24.19 -65.97
CA MET A 1 127.28 -25.50 -66.53
C MET A 1 127.10 -25.34 -68.04
N SER A 2 128.19 -25.42 -68.81
CA SER A 2 128.13 -25.37 -70.27
C SER A 2 127.56 -26.68 -70.78
N ALA A 3 126.30 -26.65 -71.18
CA ALA A 3 125.76 -27.72 -72.02
C ALA A 3 126.52 -27.68 -73.34
N THR A 4 127.04 -28.84 -73.74
CA THR A 4 127.54 -29.15 -75.08
C THR A 4 126.62 -28.52 -76.11
N GLN A 5 127.09 -27.46 -76.77
CA GLN A 5 126.36 -26.82 -77.84
C GLN A 5 126.41 -27.77 -79.04
N GLN A 6 125.43 -28.67 -79.12
CA GLN A 6 125.16 -29.41 -80.35
C GLN A 6 125.03 -28.37 -81.47
N VAL A 7 125.75 -28.59 -82.56
CA VAL A 7 125.64 -27.75 -83.75
C VAL A 7 124.28 -28.06 -84.36
N ILE A 8 123.26 -27.29 -83.97
CA ILE A 8 121.90 -27.41 -84.51
C ILE A 8 121.92 -26.77 -85.89
N THR A 9 121.61 -27.54 -86.91
CA THR A 9 121.49 -27.06 -88.29
C THR A 9 120.06 -26.70 -88.63
N ILE A 10 119.85 -26.03 -89.76
CA ILE A 10 118.51 -25.62 -90.20
C ILE A 10 117.59 -26.83 -90.40
N ASP A 11 118.15 -27.99 -90.74
CA ASP A 11 117.40 -29.23 -90.95
C ASP A 11 116.95 -29.88 -89.63
N ASP A 12 117.53 -29.49 -88.49
CA ASP A 12 117.19 -29.99 -87.15
C ASP A 12 116.06 -29.19 -86.48
N ILE A 13 115.50 -28.19 -87.17
CA ILE A 13 114.41 -27.36 -86.65
C ILE A 13 113.11 -28.18 -86.65
N SER A 14 112.67 -28.55 -85.46
CA SER A 14 111.45 -29.33 -85.22
C SER A 14 110.60 -28.71 -84.11
N ALA A 15 109.38 -29.25 -83.92
CA ALA A 15 108.53 -28.85 -82.81
C ALA A 15 109.15 -29.17 -81.43
N GLU A 16 109.92 -30.25 -81.33
CA GLU A 16 110.56 -30.71 -80.09
C GLU A 16 111.74 -29.80 -79.70
N ASN A 17 112.51 -29.34 -80.69
CA ASN A 17 113.68 -28.48 -80.48
C ASN A 17 113.34 -26.99 -80.46
N ALA A 18 112.12 -26.61 -80.83
CA ALA A 18 111.66 -25.23 -80.88
C ALA A 18 111.88 -24.42 -79.58
N PRO A 19 111.65 -24.97 -78.36
CA PRO A 19 111.93 -24.25 -77.11
C PRO A 19 113.40 -23.90 -76.88
N VAL A 20 114.32 -24.69 -77.45
CA VAL A 20 115.77 -24.46 -77.33
C VAL A 20 116.27 -23.50 -78.42
N ILE A 21 115.63 -23.53 -79.60
CA ILE A 21 116.00 -22.76 -80.79
C ILE A 21 115.47 -21.31 -80.74
N TYR A 22 114.18 -21.13 -80.42
CA TYR A 22 113.49 -19.84 -80.47
C TYR A 22 113.60 -19.08 -79.14
N VAL A 23 114.82 -18.90 -78.68
CA VAL A 23 115.19 -18.12 -77.49
C VAL A 23 115.92 -16.84 -77.88
N ALA A 24 116.11 -15.93 -76.94
CA ALA A 24 116.89 -14.73 -77.16
C ALA A 24 118.31 -15.08 -77.67
N GLY A 25 118.66 -14.62 -78.87
CA GLY A 25 119.95 -14.89 -79.52
C GLY A 25 120.10 -16.29 -80.13
N GLY A 26 119.14 -17.21 -79.94
CA GLY A 26 119.24 -18.61 -80.40
C GLY A 26 119.26 -18.78 -81.92
N LEU A 27 118.74 -17.79 -82.66
CA LEU A 27 118.70 -17.83 -84.13
C LEU A 27 120.02 -17.38 -84.78
N ASN A 28 120.92 -16.75 -84.03
CA ASN A 28 122.18 -16.20 -84.55
C ASN A 28 123.07 -17.29 -85.16
N GLN A 29 123.04 -18.51 -84.61
CA GLN A 29 123.83 -19.63 -85.14
C GLN A 29 123.45 -19.98 -86.59
N PHE A 30 122.17 -19.92 -86.95
CA PHE A 30 121.72 -20.19 -88.32
C PHE A 30 122.07 -19.04 -89.25
N LEU A 31 121.99 -17.79 -88.76
CA LEU A 31 122.40 -16.61 -89.52
C LEU A 31 123.89 -16.66 -89.84
N GLU A 32 124.74 -16.95 -88.85
CA GLU A 32 126.19 -17.06 -89.06
C GLU A 32 126.56 -18.25 -89.94
N ALA A 33 125.87 -19.40 -89.83
CA ALA A 33 126.08 -20.54 -90.71
C ALA A 33 125.75 -20.21 -92.18
N VAL A 34 124.60 -19.57 -92.44
CA VAL A 34 124.20 -19.15 -93.79
C VAL A 34 125.13 -18.06 -94.33
N LYS A 35 125.54 -17.11 -93.47
CA LYS A 35 126.48 -16.06 -93.84
C LYS A 35 127.83 -16.64 -94.24
N ALA A 36 128.41 -17.52 -93.42
CA ALA A 36 129.67 -18.20 -93.72
C ALA A 36 129.61 -18.94 -95.07
N GLU A 37 128.52 -19.65 -95.33
CA GLU A 37 128.32 -20.36 -96.59
C GLU A 37 128.25 -19.42 -97.81
N VAL A 38 127.54 -18.29 -97.69
CA VAL A 38 127.34 -17.35 -98.80
C VAL A 38 128.54 -16.43 -99.03
N THR A 39 129.31 -16.10 -98.00
CA THR A 39 130.53 -15.28 -98.12
C THR A 39 131.78 -16.10 -98.43
N GLY A 40 131.71 -17.43 -98.31
CA GLY A 40 132.84 -18.34 -98.57
C GLY A 40 133.25 -18.42 -100.04
N GLU A 41 132.40 -17.96 -100.96
CA GLU A 41 132.69 -17.86 -102.38
C GLU A 41 132.38 -16.45 -102.90
N VAL A 42 133.24 -15.93 -103.79
CA VAL A 42 133.03 -14.65 -104.49
C VAL A 42 132.96 -14.92 -105.99
N PRO A 43 131.77 -15.20 -106.54
CA PRO A 43 131.62 -15.51 -107.97
C PRO A 43 131.91 -14.30 -108.88
N ASP A 44 132.51 -14.53 -110.06
CA ASP A 44 132.84 -13.46 -111.02
C ASP A 44 131.61 -12.90 -111.75
N LEU A 45 131.28 -11.63 -111.48
CA LEU A 45 130.18 -10.88 -112.09
C LEU A 45 130.31 -10.67 -113.60
N LYS A 46 131.53 -10.73 -114.16
CA LYS A 46 131.74 -10.56 -115.60
C LYS A 46 131.23 -11.76 -116.39
N THR A 47 131.06 -12.91 -115.75
CA THR A 47 130.53 -14.13 -116.39
C THR A 47 129.04 -14.34 -116.11
N ARG A 48 128.32 -14.91 -117.08
CA ARG A 48 126.91 -15.33 -116.88
C ARG A 48 126.79 -16.34 -115.73
N LYS A 49 127.69 -17.32 -115.68
CA LYS A 49 127.71 -18.36 -114.63
C LYS A 49 127.90 -17.78 -113.23
N GLY A 50 128.78 -16.78 -113.06
CA GLY A 50 128.97 -16.13 -111.76
C GLY A 50 127.75 -15.35 -111.29
N ARG A 51 127.05 -14.64 -112.20
CA ARG A 51 125.77 -13.96 -111.87
C ARG A 51 124.66 -14.96 -111.50
N GLU A 52 124.54 -16.07 -112.22
CA GLU A 52 123.59 -17.15 -111.90
C GLU A 52 123.90 -17.78 -110.53
N ARG A 53 125.19 -17.94 -110.19
CA ARG A 53 125.61 -18.45 -108.87
C ARG A 53 125.24 -17.49 -107.73
N ILE A 54 125.45 -16.18 -107.91
CA ILE A 54 125.03 -15.16 -106.93
C ILE A 54 123.52 -15.21 -106.71
N ALA A 55 122.73 -15.33 -107.78
CA ALA A 55 121.27 -15.51 -107.67
C ALA A 55 120.90 -16.79 -106.89
N SER A 56 121.62 -17.89 -107.13
CA SER A 56 121.44 -19.13 -106.36
C SER A 56 121.79 -18.99 -104.88
N LEU A 57 122.86 -18.26 -104.53
CA LEU A 57 123.22 -17.99 -103.14
C LEU A 57 122.15 -17.13 -102.44
N ALA A 58 121.66 -16.09 -103.11
CA ALA A 58 120.57 -15.25 -102.59
C ALA A 58 119.25 -16.04 -102.39
N ALA A 59 118.94 -16.95 -103.32
CA ALA A 59 117.81 -17.87 -103.17
C ALA A 59 118.00 -18.81 -101.97
N LYS A 60 119.23 -19.26 -101.71
CA LYS A 60 119.56 -20.08 -100.54
C LYS A 60 119.32 -19.32 -99.24
N VAL A 61 119.78 -18.07 -99.13
CA VAL A 61 119.48 -17.19 -97.97
C VAL A 61 117.98 -17.09 -97.73
N SER A 62 117.20 -16.87 -98.79
CA SER A 62 115.73 -16.75 -98.70
C SER A 62 115.07 -18.05 -98.23
N LYS A 63 115.55 -19.20 -98.72
CA LYS A 63 115.07 -20.52 -98.31
C LYS A 63 115.40 -20.82 -96.84
N SER A 64 116.63 -20.55 -96.42
CA SER A 64 117.09 -20.71 -95.03
C SER A 64 116.31 -19.81 -94.06
N LYS A 65 116.05 -18.54 -94.43
CA LYS A 65 115.20 -17.64 -93.66
C LYS A 65 113.80 -18.23 -93.45
N ALA A 66 113.17 -18.72 -94.51
CA ALA A 66 111.83 -19.29 -94.43
C ALA A 66 111.80 -20.58 -93.58
N ALA A 67 112.85 -21.41 -93.66
CA ALA A 67 112.99 -22.63 -92.88
C ALA A 67 113.13 -22.36 -91.37
N VAL A 68 113.70 -21.22 -90.98
CA VAL A 68 113.79 -20.80 -89.58
C VAL A 68 112.54 -20.03 -89.13
N GLU A 69 112.00 -19.14 -89.96
CA GLU A 69 110.88 -18.26 -89.58
C GLU A 69 109.56 -19.02 -89.42
N LYS A 70 109.23 -19.92 -90.36
CA LYS A 70 107.93 -20.60 -90.37
C LYS A 70 107.70 -21.48 -89.13
N PRO A 71 108.61 -22.38 -88.73
CA PRO A 71 108.43 -23.16 -87.50
C PRO A 71 108.44 -22.28 -86.24
N GLY A 72 109.12 -21.14 -86.27
CA GLY A 72 109.13 -20.17 -85.16
C GLY A 72 107.78 -19.47 -84.99
N ARG A 73 107.14 -19.08 -86.09
CA ARG A 73 105.76 -18.56 -86.07
C ARG A 73 104.76 -19.61 -85.57
N ASP A 74 104.92 -20.87 -86.00
CA ASP A 74 104.09 -21.98 -85.55
C ASP A 74 104.28 -22.26 -84.04
N TYR A 75 105.52 -22.20 -83.54
CA TYR A 75 105.83 -22.32 -82.12
C TYR A 75 105.25 -21.14 -81.31
N LEU A 76 105.41 -19.91 -81.77
CA LEU A 76 104.83 -18.72 -81.12
C LEU A 76 103.30 -18.80 -81.04
N LYS A 77 102.63 -19.34 -82.06
CA LYS A 77 101.19 -19.56 -82.04
C LYS A 77 100.79 -20.53 -80.93
N ARG A 78 101.48 -21.68 -80.82
CA ARG A 78 101.25 -22.67 -79.76
C ARG A 78 101.49 -22.08 -78.36
N LEU A 79 102.55 -21.30 -78.20
CA LEU A 79 102.83 -20.61 -76.93
C LEU A 79 101.72 -19.64 -76.53
N LYS A 80 101.12 -18.91 -77.49
CA LYS A 80 100.01 -17.98 -77.21
C LYS A 80 98.68 -18.69 -76.93
N GLU A 81 98.49 -19.91 -77.42
CA GLU A 81 97.30 -20.73 -77.17
C GLU A 81 97.36 -21.45 -75.82
N MET A 82 98.56 -21.77 -75.33
CA MET A 82 98.77 -22.53 -74.09
C MET A 82 98.11 -21.91 -72.83
N PRO A 83 98.19 -20.59 -72.58
CA PRO A 83 97.53 -20.00 -71.41
C PRO A 83 96.02 -20.26 -71.37
N LYS A 84 95.34 -20.17 -72.52
CA LYS A 84 93.88 -20.41 -72.59
C LYS A 84 93.54 -21.87 -72.26
N VAL A 85 94.35 -22.81 -72.74
CA VAL A 85 94.17 -24.25 -72.44
C VAL A 85 94.35 -24.48 -70.94
N VAL A 86 95.45 -23.99 -70.37
CA VAL A 86 95.74 -24.14 -68.94
C VAL A 86 94.67 -23.48 -68.07
N GLU A 87 94.21 -22.28 -68.41
CA GLU A 87 93.14 -21.59 -67.67
C GLU A 87 91.82 -22.35 -67.71
N THR A 88 91.48 -22.92 -68.86
CA THR A 88 90.26 -23.73 -69.02
C THR A 88 90.33 -24.99 -68.15
N GLU A 89 91.43 -25.74 -68.24
CA GLU A 89 91.67 -26.95 -67.46
C GLU A 89 91.66 -26.67 -65.95
N LEU A 90 92.33 -25.58 -65.50
CA LEU A 90 92.35 -25.19 -64.09
C LEU A 90 90.95 -24.84 -63.58
N ARG A 91 90.16 -24.10 -64.37
CA ARG A 91 88.79 -23.76 -64.00
C ARG A 91 87.91 -25.00 -63.91
N GLU A 92 88.00 -25.90 -64.88
CA GLU A 92 87.25 -27.17 -64.88
C GLU A 92 87.63 -28.03 -63.67
N PHE A 93 88.92 -28.14 -63.37
CA PHE A 93 89.42 -28.85 -62.20
C PHE A 93 88.89 -28.24 -60.89
N VAL A 94 88.99 -26.92 -60.71
CA VAL A 94 88.52 -26.24 -59.49
C VAL A 94 87.01 -26.45 -59.31
N ASN A 95 86.21 -26.25 -60.36
CA ASN A 95 84.77 -26.47 -60.32
C ASN A 95 84.42 -27.93 -59.97
N ALA A 96 85.14 -28.90 -60.54
CA ALA A 96 84.94 -30.32 -60.24
C ALA A 96 85.29 -30.65 -58.78
N MET A 97 86.36 -30.05 -58.25
CA MET A 97 86.77 -30.22 -56.85
C MET A 97 85.79 -29.57 -55.87
N ASP A 98 85.26 -28.38 -56.18
CA ASP A 98 84.21 -27.74 -55.38
C ASP A 98 82.93 -28.57 -55.37
N ALA A 99 82.48 -29.06 -56.54
CA ALA A 99 81.32 -29.94 -56.62
C ALA A 99 81.52 -31.26 -55.85
N LEU A 100 82.73 -31.84 -55.92
CA LEU A 100 83.07 -33.05 -55.16
C LEU A 100 83.08 -32.78 -53.65
N ARG A 101 83.63 -31.65 -53.19
CA ARG A 101 83.58 -31.24 -51.78
C ARG A 101 82.15 -31.14 -51.30
N ASP A 102 81.30 -30.44 -52.04
CA ASP A 102 79.92 -30.18 -51.66
C ASP A 102 79.12 -31.49 -51.63
N ALA A 103 79.25 -32.34 -52.66
CA ALA A 103 78.63 -33.67 -52.69
C ALA A 103 79.12 -34.58 -51.56
N THR A 104 80.40 -34.49 -51.18
CA THR A 104 80.96 -35.26 -50.06
C THR A 104 80.42 -34.78 -48.71
N ARG A 105 80.19 -33.46 -48.55
CA ARG A 105 79.65 -32.87 -47.31
C ARG A 105 78.14 -33.00 -47.21
N GLN A 106 77.44 -33.17 -48.33
CA GLN A 106 75.98 -33.19 -48.41
C GLN A 106 75.33 -34.19 -47.43
N PRO A 107 75.78 -35.46 -47.29
CA PRO A 107 75.15 -36.39 -46.35
C PRO A 107 75.21 -35.93 -44.90
N LEU A 108 76.32 -35.28 -44.49
CA LEU A 108 76.44 -34.72 -43.15
C LEU A 108 75.53 -33.50 -42.98
N THR A 109 75.40 -32.66 -44.01
CA THR A 109 74.49 -31.50 -43.99
C THR A 109 73.03 -31.94 -43.89
N ASP A 110 72.65 -33.00 -44.59
CA ASP A 110 71.29 -33.54 -44.54
C ASP A 110 71.01 -34.19 -43.18
N TRP A 111 71.98 -34.89 -42.60
CA TRP A 111 71.87 -35.44 -41.26
C TRP A 111 71.77 -34.35 -40.19
N GLU A 112 72.62 -33.32 -40.22
CA GLU A 112 72.57 -32.19 -39.28
C GLU A 112 71.19 -31.52 -39.29
N LYS A 113 70.62 -31.27 -40.48
CA LYS A 113 69.26 -30.71 -40.60
C LYS A 113 68.17 -31.63 -40.07
N ALA A 114 68.29 -32.93 -40.33
CA ALA A 114 67.32 -33.91 -39.82
C ALA A 114 67.40 -34.02 -38.30
N GLU A 115 68.61 -33.94 -37.75
CA GLU A 115 68.86 -33.97 -36.30
C GLU A 115 68.32 -32.71 -35.61
N ASP A 116 68.60 -31.52 -36.16
CA ASP A 116 68.03 -30.27 -35.66
C ASP A 116 66.49 -30.33 -35.67
N ALA A 117 65.89 -30.78 -36.76
CA ALA A 117 64.44 -30.92 -36.88
C ALA A 117 63.85 -31.95 -35.90
N ARG A 118 64.58 -33.03 -35.60
CA ARG A 118 64.20 -34.04 -34.61
C ARG A 118 64.20 -33.45 -33.20
N VAL A 119 65.27 -32.76 -32.83
CA VAL A 119 65.41 -32.08 -31.53
C VAL A 119 64.32 -31.03 -31.35
N ASP A 120 64.08 -30.20 -32.37
CA ASP A 120 63.01 -29.19 -32.35
C ASP A 120 61.63 -29.82 -32.17
N ALA A 121 61.34 -30.92 -32.88
CA ALA A 121 60.06 -31.62 -32.76
C ALA A 121 59.81 -32.14 -31.33
N HIS A 122 60.84 -32.66 -30.65
CA HIS A 122 60.74 -33.07 -29.25
C HIS A 122 60.53 -31.89 -28.31
N ASN A 123 61.32 -30.83 -28.45
CA ASN A 123 61.19 -29.63 -27.64
C ASN A 123 59.81 -28.99 -27.79
N ASP A 124 59.30 -28.88 -29.02
CA ASP A 124 57.96 -28.38 -29.30
C ASP A 124 56.87 -29.27 -28.68
N ALA A 125 57.04 -30.59 -28.72
CA ALA A 125 56.10 -31.52 -28.08
C ALA A 125 56.09 -31.37 -26.55
N ILE A 126 57.27 -31.19 -25.93
CA ILE A 126 57.39 -30.87 -24.51
C ILE A 126 56.72 -29.53 -24.20
N GLN A 127 56.94 -28.51 -25.03
CA GLN A 127 56.35 -27.20 -24.83
C GLN A 127 54.82 -27.24 -24.94
N ARG A 128 54.27 -27.98 -25.92
CA ARG A 128 52.82 -28.20 -26.02
C ARG A 128 52.24 -28.81 -24.74
N MET A 129 52.93 -29.77 -24.11
CA MET A 129 52.49 -30.33 -22.82
C MET A 129 52.49 -29.29 -21.68
N LYS A 130 53.47 -28.37 -21.67
CA LYS A 130 53.51 -27.26 -20.70
C LYS A 130 52.34 -26.30 -20.93
N ASP A 131 52.10 -25.94 -22.18
CA ASP A 131 51.09 -24.94 -22.56
C ASP A 131 49.65 -25.42 -22.27
N LEU A 132 49.38 -26.73 -22.35
CA LEU A 132 48.08 -27.31 -21.95
C LEU A 132 47.72 -26.99 -20.49
N ALA A 133 48.71 -26.82 -19.60
CA ALA A 133 48.46 -26.49 -18.20
C ALA A 133 48.29 -24.98 -17.94
N VAL A 134 48.37 -24.14 -18.98
CA VAL A 134 48.28 -22.68 -18.87
C VAL A 134 46.95 -22.20 -19.43
N PHE A 135 46.19 -21.47 -18.62
CA PHE A 135 44.90 -20.90 -19.01
C PHE A 135 44.95 -19.38 -18.95
N ALA A 136 44.39 -18.71 -19.95
CA ALA A 136 44.29 -17.25 -19.97
C ALA A 136 43.29 -16.71 -18.93
N GLU A 137 42.24 -17.47 -18.67
CA GLU A 137 41.20 -17.17 -17.68
C GLU A 137 40.92 -18.41 -16.83
N THR A 138 40.26 -18.24 -15.68
CA THR A 138 39.92 -19.37 -14.80
C THR A 138 38.97 -20.33 -15.52
N PRO A 139 39.38 -21.59 -15.78
CA PRO A 139 38.57 -22.52 -16.54
C PRO A 139 37.47 -23.17 -15.69
N THR A 140 36.48 -23.75 -16.37
CA THR A 140 35.47 -24.62 -15.73
C THR A 140 36.06 -25.99 -15.38
N ALA A 141 35.48 -26.68 -14.40
CA ALA A 141 35.90 -28.03 -14.04
C ALA A 141 35.83 -29.00 -15.24
N ALA A 142 34.81 -28.86 -16.09
CA ALA A 142 34.66 -29.66 -17.30
C ALA A 142 35.79 -29.43 -18.30
N HIS A 143 36.19 -28.17 -18.53
CA HIS A 143 37.30 -27.87 -19.43
C HIS A 143 38.63 -28.43 -18.91
N VAL A 144 38.92 -28.26 -17.62
CA VAL A 144 40.14 -28.83 -17.00
C VAL A 144 40.16 -30.35 -17.11
N ALA A 145 39.01 -31.01 -16.94
CA ALA A 145 38.93 -32.47 -17.09
C ALA A 145 39.25 -32.93 -18.53
N ASN A 146 38.81 -32.20 -19.55
CA ASN A 146 39.14 -32.51 -20.94
C ASN A 146 40.64 -32.33 -21.21
N VAL A 147 41.23 -31.24 -20.73
CA VAL A 147 42.67 -30.98 -20.87
C VAL A 147 43.50 -32.07 -20.19
N ILE A 148 43.07 -32.56 -19.02
CA ILE A 148 43.71 -33.71 -18.36
C ILE A 148 43.65 -34.94 -19.28
N ALA A 149 42.48 -35.24 -19.86
CA ALA A 149 42.34 -36.39 -20.75
C ALA A 149 43.24 -36.26 -21.99
N ASP A 150 43.30 -35.08 -22.61
CA ASP A 150 44.17 -34.81 -23.76
C ASP A 150 45.65 -34.99 -23.41
N LEU A 151 46.08 -34.50 -22.24
CA LEU A 151 47.45 -34.70 -21.77
C LEU A 151 47.74 -36.18 -21.44
N GLU A 152 46.78 -36.90 -20.87
CA GLU A 152 46.90 -38.33 -20.57
C GLU A 152 47.09 -39.17 -21.84
N LEU A 153 46.49 -38.78 -22.96
CA LEU A 153 46.65 -39.44 -24.28
C LEU A 153 48.06 -39.31 -24.87
N VAL A 154 48.90 -38.40 -24.38
CA VAL A 154 50.29 -38.27 -24.88
C VAL A 154 51.09 -39.51 -24.47
N GLU A 155 51.35 -40.41 -25.40
CA GLU A 155 52.13 -41.63 -25.13
C GLU A 155 53.59 -41.29 -24.85
N LEU A 156 54.10 -41.79 -23.73
CA LEU A 156 55.51 -41.70 -23.36
C LEU A 156 56.15 -43.06 -23.60
N GLY A 157 57.02 -43.14 -24.59
CA GLY A 157 57.70 -44.36 -24.99
C GLY A 157 58.99 -44.06 -25.74
N ASP A 158 59.56 -45.09 -26.36
CA ASP A 158 60.89 -45.05 -26.99
C ASP A 158 61.03 -43.99 -28.08
N SER A 159 59.91 -43.54 -28.69
CA SER A 159 59.89 -42.46 -29.67
C SER A 159 60.35 -41.11 -29.14
N TRP A 160 60.47 -40.93 -27.82
CA TRP A 160 60.97 -39.70 -27.19
C TRP A 160 62.48 -39.71 -26.95
N GLU A 161 63.14 -40.86 -27.16
CA GLU A 161 64.60 -40.98 -27.09
C GLU A 161 65.20 -40.35 -25.81
N GLU A 162 66.23 -39.51 -25.92
CA GLU A 162 66.86 -38.82 -24.79
C GLU A 162 65.94 -37.80 -24.08
N PHE A 163 64.85 -37.39 -24.72
CA PHE A 163 63.86 -36.44 -24.19
C PHE A 163 62.80 -37.13 -23.33
N LEU A 164 62.72 -38.46 -23.32
CA LEU A 164 61.72 -39.22 -22.56
C LEU A 164 61.68 -38.83 -21.08
N PRO A 165 62.81 -38.69 -20.35
CA PRO A 165 62.77 -38.32 -18.93
C PRO A 165 62.21 -36.90 -18.70
N GLU A 166 62.54 -35.95 -19.58
CA GLU A 166 62.01 -34.58 -19.48
C GLU A 166 60.51 -34.56 -19.81
N ALA A 167 60.11 -35.21 -20.90
CA ALA A 167 58.72 -35.34 -21.32
C ALA A 167 57.85 -35.96 -20.21
N ALA A 168 58.34 -37.04 -19.59
CA ALA A 168 57.68 -37.68 -18.45
C ALA A 168 57.54 -36.74 -17.26
N GLN A 169 58.62 -36.07 -16.85
CA GLN A 169 58.59 -35.12 -15.75
C GLN A 169 57.62 -33.96 -16.01
N VAL A 170 57.60 -33.43 -17.24
CA VAL A 170 56.71 -32.33 -17.64
C VAL A 170 55.26 -32.78 -17.62
N LYS A 171 54.95 -33.95 -18.20
CA LYS A 171 53.60 -34.53 -18.17
C LYS A 171 53.12 -34.73 -16.73
N ASP A 172 53.94 -35.31 -15.87
CA ASP A 172 53.58 -35.56 -14.47
C ASP A 172 53.31 -34.26 -13.70
N ARG A 173 54.18 -33.25 -13.86
CA ARG A 173 53.97 -31.93 -13.24
C ARG A 173 52.72 -31.24 -13.74
N ALA A 174 52.48 -31.26 -15.05
CA ALA A 174 51.29 -30.66 -15.65
C ALA A 174 50.01 -31.37 -15.17
N LEU A 175 49.99 -32.71 -15.14
CA LEU A 175 48.87 -33.48 -14.60
C LEU A 175 48.63 -33.20 -13.11
N ALA A 176 49.68 -33.09 -12.30
CA ALA A 176 49.55 -32.75 -10.89
C ALA A 176 48.89 -31.37 -10.69
N THR A 177 49.35 -30.35 -11.42
CA THR A 177 48.77 -29.00 -11.42
C THR A 177 47.31 -29.02 -11.87
N LEU A 178 47.01 -29.65 -13.00
CA LEU A 178 45.67 -29.72 -13.56
C LEU A 178 44.70 -30.47 -12.63
N ARG A 179 45.13 -31.57 -11.99
CA ARG A 179 44.29 -32.32 -11.05
C ARG A 179 43.99 -31.52 -9.78
N ALA A 180 44.96 -30.75 -9.28
CA ALA A 180 44.74 -29.83 -8.17
C ALA A 180 43.72 -28.72 -8.56
N LEU A 181 43.89 -28.12 -9.75
CA LEU A 181 42.95 -27.14 -10.28
C LEU A 181 41.55 -27.73 -10.47
N LEU A 182 41.43 -28.95 -11.00
CA LEU A 182 40.16 -29.63 -11.18
C LEU A 182 39.44 -29.84 -9.85
N ALA A 183 40.16 -30.25 -8.81
CA ALA A 183 39.59 -30.44 -7.48
C ALA A 183 39.07 -29.12 -6.91
N ASP A 184 39.84 -28.03 -7.03
CA ASP A 184 39.40 -26.68 -6.63
C ASP A 184 38.16 -26.24 -7.40
N ARG A 185 38.15 -26.41 -8.73
CA ARG A 185 37.02 -26.02 -9.57
C ARG A 185 35.76 -26.79 -9.25
N LYS A 186 35.86 -28.12 -9.07
CA LYS A 186 34.72 -28.95 -8.66
C LYS A 186 34.15 -28.50 -7.32
N LYS A 187 35.02 -28.19 -6.35
CA LYS A 187 34.59 -27.69 -5.04
C LYS A 187 33.84 -26.37 -5.17
N HIS A 188 34.41 -25.39 -5.86
CA HIS A 188 33.77 -24.08 -6.03
C HIS A 188 32.47 -24.16 -6.83
N GLU A 189 32.40 -24.97 -7.88
CA GLU A 189 31.15 -25.16 -8.65
C GLU A 189 30.07 -25.86 -7.81
N ALA A 190 30.44 -26.84 -6.97
CA ALA A 190 29.52 -27.46 -6.03
C ALA A 190 29.02 -26.46 -4.99
N GLU A 191 29.89 -25.62 -4.43
CA GLU A 191 29.50 -24.55 -3.50
C GLU A 191 28.50 -23.57 -4.13
N LEU A 192 28.74 -23.14 -5.38
CA LEU A 192 27.80 -22.31 -6.13
C LEU A 192 26.45 -23.01 -6.35
N ALA A 193 26.46 -24.30 -6.67
CA ALA A 193 25.24 -25.08 -6.86
C ALA A 193 24.44 -25.22 -5.56
N GLU A 194 25.09 -25.41 -4.42
CA GLU A 194 24.44 -25.46 -3.11
C GLU A 194 23.88 -24.09 -2.71
N ILE A 195 24.60 -22.99 -2.98
CA ILE A 195 24.08 -21.63 -2.78
C ILE A 195 22.83 -21.40 -3.64
N ALA A 196 22.86 -21.84 -4.90
CA ALA A 196 21.71 -21.72 -5.80
C ALA A 196 20.49 -22.52 -5.29
N LYS A 197 20.69 -23.76 -4.84
CA LYS A 197 19.63 -24.58 -4.22
C LYS A 197 19.08 -23.92 -2.97
N PHE A 198 19.94 -23.47 -2.07
CA PHE A 198 19.53 -22.78 -0.84
C PHE A 198 18.68 -21.55 -1.13
N ASN A 199 19.09 -20.72 -2.11
CA ASN A 199 18.32 -19.56 -2.52
C ASN A 199 16.96 -19.94 -3.15
N ALA A 200 16.92 -21.01 -3.96
CA ALA A 200 15.68 -21.51 -4.54
C ALA A 200 14.72 -22.05 -3.47
N GLU A 201 15.21 -22.84 -2.52
CA GLU A 201 14.42 -23.33 -1.39
C GLU A 201 13.90 -22.18 -0.51
N LYS A 202 14.75 -21.18 -0.26
CA LYS A 202 14.36 -19.98 0.48
C LYS A 202 13.24 -19.22 -0.23
N ALA A 203 13.34 -19.03 -1.55
CA ALA A 203 12.30 -18.37 -2.34
C ALA A 203 10.96 -19.13 -2.29
N ILE A 204 11.01 -20.47 -2.35
CA ILE A 204 9.81 -21.32 -2.22
C ILE A 204 9.19 -21.16 -0.83
N ARG A 205 9.99 -21.18 0.25
CA ARG A 205 9.49 -20.99 1.62
C ARG A 205 8.88 -19.61 1.80
N GLU A 206 9.54 -18.55 1.34
CA GLU A 206 9.00 -17.18 1.42
C GLU A 206 7.69 -17.05 0.65
N GLN A 207 7.55 -17.72 -0.50
CA GLN A 207 6.29 -17.76 -1.23
C GLN A 207 5.20 -18.49 -0.44
N GLN A 208 5.51 -19.68 0.10
CA GLN A 208 4.57 -20.43 0.95
C GLN A 208 4.15 -19.65 2.20
N GLU A 209 5.07 -18.93 2.83
CA GLU A 209 4.77 -18.07 3.99
C GLU A 209 3.87 -16.90 3.61
N ARG A 210 4.10 -16.25 2.45
CA ARG A 210 3.22 -15.20 1.94
C ARG A 210 1.82 -15.75 1.63
N ASP A 211 1.75 -16.88 0.94
CA ASP A 211 0.48 -17.51 0.60
C ASP A 211 -0.28 -17.94 1.88
N ALA A 212 0.43 -18.48 2.88
CA ALA A 212 -0.14 -18.82 4.17
C ALA A 212 -0.58 -17.59 4.97
N ALA A 213 0.16 -16.48 4.92
CA ALA A 213 -0.22 -15.22 5.57
C ALA A 213 -1.48 -14.64 4.93
N ILE A 214 -1.57 -14.63 3.59
CA ILE A 214 -2.76 -14.21 2.85
C ILE A 214 -3.95 -15.11 3.22
N ALA A 215 -3.76 -16.43 3.28
CA ALA A 215 -4.82 -17.36 3.66
C ALA A 215 -5.29 -17.14 5.10
N ARG A 216 -4.37 -16.89 6.06
CA ARG A 216 -4.72 -16.57 7.45
C ARG A 216 -5.45 -15.24 7.55
N GLU A 217 -4.99 -14.20 6.86
CA GLU A 217 -5.66 -12.90 6.84
C GLU A 217 -7.07 -13.00 6.24
N ALA A 218 -7.23 -13.75 5.14
CA ALA A 218 -8.54 -14.00 4.54
C ALA A 218 -9.46 -14.78 5.50
N ALA A 219 -8.96 -15.79 6.20
CA ALA A 219 -9.73 -16.55 7.19
C ALA A 219 -10.12 -15.71 8.41
N GLU A 220 -9.20 -14.89 8.93
CA GLU A 220 -9.49 -13.95 10.01
C GLU A 220 -10.51 -12.90 9.60
N ARG A 221 -10.38 -12.33 8.40
CA ARG A 221 -11.34 -11.35 7.87
C ARG A 221 -12.72 -11.97 7.72
N ALA A 222 -12.81 -13.17 7.15
CA ALA A 222 -14.07 -13.90 7.04
C ALA A 222 -14.70 -14.19 8.41
N ARG A 223 -13.88 -14.55 9.41
CA ARG A 223 -14.35 -14.74 10.78
C ARG A 223 -14.84 -13.45 11.41
N ARG A 224 -14.09 -12.34 11.29
CA ARG A 224 -14.50 -11.03 11.83
C ARG A 224 -15.79 -10.55 11.18
N GLU A 225 -15.92 -10.68 9.86
CA GLU A 225 -17.16 -10.35 9.16
C GLU A 225 -18.34 -11.23 9.61
N ALA A 226 -18.10 -12.52 9.86
CA ALA A 226 -19.13 -13.42 10.40
C ALA A 226 -19.53 -13.06 11.84
N ASP A 227 -18.56 -12.78 12.71
CA ASP A 227 -18.77 -12.37 14.10
C ASP A 227 -19.50 -11.01 14.16
N GLU A 228 -19.13 -10.04 13.31
CA GLU A 228 -19.80 -8.74 13.19
C GLU A 228 -21.23 -8.89 12.68
N ARG A 229 -21.49 -9.73 11.68
CA ARG A 229 -22.85 -10.03 11.21
C ARG A 229 -23.69 -10.68 12.30
N ALA A 230 -23.14 -11.66 13.01
CA ALA A 230 -23.82 -12.31 14.12
C ALA A 230 -24.13 -11.32 15.26
N ALA A 231 -23.17 -10.45 15.61
CA ALA A 231 -23.39 -9.40 16.60
C ALA A 231 -24.44 -8.37 16.16
N ALA A 232 -24.44 -7.98 14.88
CA ALA A 232 -25.43 -7.09 14.31
C ALA A 232 -26.83 -7.73 14.29
N GLU A 233 -26.94 -9.02 13.99
CA GLU A 233 -28.20 -9.77 14.05
C GLU A 233 -28.72 -9.87 15.48
N LEU A 234 -27.85 -10.16 16.46
CA LEU A 234 -28.21 -10.18 17.88
C LEU A 234 -28.65 -8.79 18.38
N ALA A 235 -27.93 -7.73 18.01
CA ALA A 235 -28.31 -6.35 18.36
C ALA A 235 -29.64 -5.94 17.71
N ALA A 236 -29.89 -6.34 16.47
CA ALA A 236 -31.16 -6.11 15.79
C ALA A 236 -32.30 -6.91 16.44
N ALA A 237 -32.06 -8.16 16.85
CA ALA A 237 -33.02 -8.95 17.59
C ALA A 237 -33.34 -8.35 18.96
N ALA A 238 -32.32 -7.93 19.72
CA ALA A 238 -32.48 -7.26 21.01
C ALA A 238 -33.24 -5.93 20.86
N LYS A 239 -32.97 -5.14 19.82
CA LYS A 239 -33.72 -3.92 19.53
C LYS A 239 -35.19 -4.22 19.21
N ARG A 240 -35.48 -5.23 18.39
CA ARG A 240 -36.87 -5.66 18.12
C ARG A 240 -37.59 -6.11 19.40
N GLU A 241 -36.91 -6.85 20.28
CA GLU A 241 -37.48 -7.26 21.56
C GLU A 241 -37.76 -6.06 22.47
N GLN A 242 -36.83 -5.10 22.52
CA GLN A 242 -37.01 -3.86 23.28
C GLN A 242 -38.15 -3.01 22.72
N ASP A 243 -38.23 -2.83 21.40
CA ASP A 243 -39.31 -2.11 20.74
C ASP A 243 -40.68 -2.76 21.03
N LEU A 244 -40.75 -4.09 21.07
CA LEU A 244 -41.97 -4.83 21.45
C LEU A 244 -42.33 -4.63 22.92
N LYS A 245 -41.34 -4.63 23.83
CA LYS A 245 -41.54 -4.34 25.26
C LYS A 245 -42.02 -2.90 25.47
N ASP A 246 -41.43 -1.94 24.76
CA ASP A 246 -41.81 -0.53 24.85
C ASP A 246 -43.21 -0.30 24.29
N GLN A 247 -43.59 -0.98 23.20
CA GLN A 247 -44.96 -1.00 22.68
C GLN A 247 -45.95 -1.60 23.68
N ALA A 248 -45.61 -2.74 24.29
CA ALA A 248 -46.46 -3.38 25.31
C ALA A 248 -46.62 -2.47 26.56
N ALA A 249 -45.54 -1.83 27.02
CA ALA A 249 -45.58 -0.89 28.13
C ALA A 249 -46.34 0.40 27.78
N ALA A 250 -46.29 0.86 26.53
CA ALA A 250 -47.10 1.98 26.05
C ALA A 250 -48.59 1.61 25.99
N GLN A 251 -48.92 0.39 25.53
CA GLN A 251 -50.30 -0.13 25.54
C GLN A 251 -50.84 -0.29 26.95
N GLN A 252 -50.03 -0.80 27.89
CA GLN A 252 -50.43 -0.89 29.30
C GLN A 252 -50.66 0.48 29.93
N ARG A 253 -49.78 1.46 29.68
CA ARG A 253 -49.97 2.84 30.16
C ARG A 253 -51.22 3.48 29.56
N ALA A 254 -51.50 3.26 28.28
CA ALA A 254 -52.73 3.74 27.65
C ALA A 254 -53.98 3.08 28.24
N ALA A 255 -53.93 1.77 28.52
CA ALA A 255 -55.03 1.05 29.17
C ALA A 255 -55.26 1.50 30.63
N GLU A 256 -54.19 1.73 31.39
CA GLU A 256 -54.28 2.24 32.76
C GLU A 256 -54.83 3.67 32.79
N GLN A 257 -54.39 4.53 31.88
CA GLN A 257 -54.93 5.88 31.73
C GLN A 257 -56.42 5.85 31.38
N ALA A 258 -56.83 5.01 30.43
CA ALA A 258 -58.23 4.83 30.08
C ALA A 258 -59.07 4.29 31.26
N ALA A 259 -58.52 3.40 32.08
CA ALA A 259 -59.19 2.91 33.28
C ALA A 259 -59.35 4.01 34.34
N ARG A 260 -58.32 4.83 34.57
CA ARG A 260 -58.40 5.99 35.48
C ARG A 260 -59.40 7.04 35.00
N ASP A 261 -59.43 7.31 33.69
CA ASP A 261 -60.39 8.26 33.10
C ASP A 261 -61.83 7.73 33.22
N ALA A 262 -62.04 6.42 33.05
CA ALA A 262 -63.34 5.77 33.28
C ALA A 262 -63.77 5.81 34.77
N GLU A 263 -62.83 5.58 35.69
CA GLU A 263 -63.09 5.67 37.14
C GLU A 263 -63.41 7.10 37.57
N ALA A 264 -62.70 8.10 37.03
CA ALA A 264 -63.00 9.52 37.26
C ALA A 264 -64.39 9.91 36.71
N ALA A 265 -64.76 9.41 35.53
CA ALA A 265 -66.09 9.63 34.96
C ALA A 265 -67.19 8.97 35.82
N ALA A 266 -66.95 7.75 36.32
CA ALA A 266 -67.88 7.06 37.22
C ALA A 266 -68.00 7.78 38.58
N ALA A 267 -66.89 8.27 39.13
CA ALA A 267 -66.89 9.07 40.37
C ALA A 267 -67.66 10.39 40.19
N HIS A 268 -67.51 11.06 39.04
CA HIS A 268 -68.25 12.27 38.72
C HIS A 268 -69.77 12.02 38.58
N GLN A 269 -70.17 10.91 37.94
CA GLN A 269 -71.57 10.50 37.87
C GLN A 269 -72.15 10.15 39.25
N ALA A 270 -71.39 9.43 40.09
CA ALA A 270 -71.80 9.12 41.46
C ALA A 270 -71.96 10.38 42.32
N LEU A 271 -71.10 11.39 42.13
CA LEU A 271 -71.23 12.69 42.80
C LEU A 271 -72.47 13.44 42.33
N GLN A 272 -72.77 13.44 41.03
CA GLN A 272 -73.99 14.05 40.50
C GLN A 272 -75.26 13.40 41.05
N LEU A 273 -75.29 12.06 41.15
CA LEU A 273 -76.42 11.34 41.74
C LEU A 273 -76.59 11.66 43.24
N LYS A 274 -75.50 11.83 43.99
CA LYS A 274 -75.56 12.27 45.40
C LYS A 274 -76.09 13.69 45.55
N LEU A 275 -75.63 14.62 44.71
CA LEU A 275 -76.14 16.00 44.72
C LEU A 275 -77.62 16.07 44.32
N ALA A 276 -78.06 15.25 43.37
CA ALA A 276 -79.47 15.14 43.00
C ALA A 276 -80.32 14.54 44.14
N ALA A 277 -79.81 13.54 44.87
CA ALA A 277 -80.47 12.96 46.03
C ALA A 277 -80.57 13.95 47.21
N GLU A 278 -79.51 14.71 47.48
CA GLU A 278 -79.51 15.75 48.54
C GLU A 278 -80.47 16.91 48.19
N GLN A 279 -80.56 17.29 46.92
CA GLN A 279 -81.55 18.29 46.46
C GLN A 279 -82.98 17.77 46.57
N ALA A 280 -83.22 16.48 46.27
CA ALA A 280 -84.53 15.85 46.44
C ALA A 280 -84.94 15.74 47.92
N GLU A 281 -84.00 15.41 48.82
CA GLU A 281 -84.24 15.42 50.28
C GLU A 281 -84.55 16.82 50.81
N ARG A 282 -83.86 17.87 50.33
CA ARG A 282 -84.18 19.25 50.73
C ARG A 282 -85.56 19.70 50.24
N ILE A 283 -85.98 19.29 49.05
CA ILE A 283 -87.33 19.56 48.53
C ILE A 283 -88.38 18.78 49.33
N ALA A 284 -88.12 17.52 49.68
CA ALA A 284 -89.01 16.71 50.51
C ALA A 284 -89.12 17.26 51.96
N ALA A 285 -88.01 17.67 52.58
CA ALA A 285 -87.99 18.29 53.89
C ALA A 285 -88.70 19.65 53.92
N GLN A 286 -88.59 20.45 52.85
CA GLN A 286 -89.33 21.71 52.71
C GLN A 286 -90.83 21.46 52.50
N ALA A 287 -91.21 20.42 51.76
CA ALA A 287 -92.59 20.01 51.58
C ALA A 287 -93.21 19.46 52.88
N GLU A 288 -92.44 18.73 53.68
CA GLU A 288 -92.85 18.21 54.98
C GLU A 288 -92.96 19.32 56.05
N ALA A 289 -92.04 20.29 56.06
CA ALA A 289 -92.13 21.49 56.89
C ALA A 289 -93.36 22.35 56.55
N ASN A 290 -93.69 22.50 55.26
CA ASN A 290 -94.91 23.19 54.83
C ASN A 290 -96.19 22.42 55.20
N ARG A 291 -96.15 21.08 55.21
CA ARG A 291 -97.27 20.22 55.64
C ARG A 291 -97.49 20.32 57.15
N LEU A 292 -96.42 20.33 57.95
CA LEU A 292 -96.48 20.49 59.40
C LEU A 292 -96.95 21.89 59.82
N ALA A 293 -96.52 22.93 59.11
CA ALA A 293 -97.00 24.30 59.31
C ALA A 293 -98.49 24.43 58.96
N ALA A 294 -98.97 23.79 57.89
CA ALA A 294 -100.39 23.78 57.53
C ALA A 294 -101.27 23.01 58.55
N ILE A 295 -100.76 21.93 59.13
CA ILE A 295 -101.45 21.17 60.19
C ILE A 295 -101.48 21.97 61.50
N GLN A 296 -100.38 22.61 61.89
CA GLN A 296 -100.35 23.48 63.08
C GLN A 296 -101.22 24.73 62.92
N GLN A 297 -101.30 25.33 61.73
CA GLN A 297 -102.20 26.46 61.46
C GLN A 297 -103.67 26.03 61.54
N ALA A 298 -104.03 24.87 60.98
CA ALA A 298 -105.40 24.34 61.04
C ALA A 298 -105.83 23.94 62.47
N GLU A 299 -104.88 23.49 63.31
CA GLU A 299 -105.14 23.14 64.71
C GLU A 299 -105.22 24.40 65.61
N GLN A 300 -104.39 25.42 65.35
CA GLN A 300 -104.51 26.73 66.00
C GLN A 300 -105.80 27.48 65.59
N ASP A 301 -106.24 27.35 64.33
CA ASP A 301 -107.51 27.92 63.87
C ASP A 301 -108.72 27.17 64.45
N ARG A 302 -108.66 25.85 64.65
CA ARG A 302 -109.70 25.08 65.36
C ARG A 302 -109.81 25.49 66.83
N ILE A 303 -108.68 25.60 67.53
CA ILE A 303 -108.65 26.00 68.95
C ILE A 303 -109.07 27.48 69.09
N ALA A 304 -108.69 28.35 68.16
CA ALA A 304 -109.14 29.74 68.16
C ALA A 304 -110.62 29.89 67.78
N ALA A 305 -111.16 29.05 66.90
CA ALA A 305 -112.60 29.04 66.57
C ALA A 305 -113.44 28.50 67.74
N GLU A 306 -112.99 27.44 68.42
CA GLU A 306 -113.67 26.85 69.57
C GLU A 306 -113.62 27.78 70.80
N LYS A 307 -112.51 28.50 70.99
CA LYS A 307 -112.36 29.54 72.04
C LYS A 307 -113.14 30.81 71.72
N ARG A 308 -113.23 31.25 70.45
CA ARG A 308 -114.12 32.35 70.02
C ARG A 308 -115.59 31.98 70.15
N GLN A 309 -115.96 30.71 69.95
CA GLN A 309 -117.34 30.24 70.06
C GLN A 309 -117.76 30.09 71.54
N ALA A 310 -116.86 29.66 72.42
CA ALA A 310 -117.08 29.67 73.87
C ALA A 310 -117.10 31.12 74.44
N GLU A 311 -116.19 32.00 74.01
CA GLU A 311 -116.17 33.41 74.44
C GLU A 311 -117.33 34.23 73.87
N ALA A 312 -117.89 33.88 72.70
CA ALA A 312 -119.07 34.54 72.13
C ALA A 312 -120.38 34.09 72.81
N VAL A 313 -120.47 32.84 73.27
CA VAL A 313 -121.64 32.35 74.04
C VAL A 313 -121.63 32.90 75.47
N GLU A 314 -120.46 33.01 76.11
CA GLU A 314 -120.34 33.67 77.41
C GLU A 314 -120.50 35.19 77.34
N ARG A 315 -119.96 35.88 76.31
CA ARG A 315 -120.25 37.31 76.07
C ARG A 315 -121.72 37.56 75.76
N ALA A 316 -122.40 36.70 75.01
CA ALA A 316 -123.83 36.83 74.74
C ALA A 316 -124.69 36.64 76.01
N ARG A 317 -124.34 35.71 76.91
CA ARG A 317 -125.00 35.56 78.22
C ARG A 317 -124.77 36.76 79.13
N GLN A 318 -123.54 37.28 79.17
CA GLN A 318 -123.18 38.41 80.02
C GLN A 318 -123.79 39.73 79.51
N GLU A 319 -123.83 39.95 78.19
CA GLU A 319 -124.47 41.12 77.56
C GLU A 319 -126.00 41.11 77.68
N GLU A 320 -126.63 39.94 77.85
CA GLU A 320 -128.09 39.83 78.06
C GLU A 320 -128.47 40.02 79.54
N LEU A 321 -127.61 39.57 80.47
CA LEU A 321 -127.69 39.89 81.90
C LEU A 321 -127.44 41.39 82.19
N ASP A 322 -126.47 42.00 81.51
CA ASP A 322 -126.15 43.43 81.66
C ASP A 322 -127.23 44.33 81.03
N ARG A 323 -127.94 43.88 79.98
CA ARG A 323 -129.09 44.60 79.40
C ARG A 323 -130.32 44.57 80.31
N GLN A 324 -130.54 43.45 81.02
CA GLN A 324 -131.63 43.33 82.02
C GLN A 324 -131.31 44.12 83.30
N ALA A 325 -130.05 44.16 83.73
CA ALA A 325 -129.60 44.97 84.86
C ALA A 325 -129.65 46.50 84.57
N ALA A 326 -129.33 46.92 83.35
CA ALA A 326 -129.42 48.33 82.94
C ALA A 326 -130.86 48.85 82.81
N ALA A 327 -131.83 48.00 82.42
CA ALA A 327 -133.25 48.35 82.36
C ALA A 327 -133.87 48.52 83.76
N VAL A 328 -133.52 47.65 84.71
CA VAL A 328 -133.99 47.73 86.11
C VAL A 328 -133.36 48.92 86.86
N ALA A 329 -132.10 49.26 86.59
CA ALA A 329 -131.42 50.40 87.20
C ALA A 329 -131.99 51.77 86.76
N PHE A 330 -132.48 51.88 85.51
CA PHE A 330 -133.08 53.11 84.98
C PHE A 330 -134.48 53.39 85.58
N GLU A 331 -135.29 52.34 85.83
CA GLU A 331 -136.61 52.48 86.48
C GLU A 331 -136.49 52.82 87.99
N LEU A 332 -135.48 52.28 88.68
CA LEU A 332 -135.24 52.55 90.11
C LEU A 332 -134.80 54.00 90.39
N GLN A 333 -134.02 54.61 89.48
CA GLN A 333 -133.60 56.01 89.61
C GLN A 333 -134.76 57.01 89.40
N GLN A 334 -135.76 56.71 88.57
CA GLN A 334 -136.95 57.57 88.38
C GLN A 334 -137.97 57.48 89.52
N ALA A 335 -137.96 56.40 90.31
CA ALA A 335 -138.84 56.25 91.48
C ALA A 335 -138.28 57.01 92.70
N GLN A 336 -136.96 56.94 92.94
CA GLN A 336 -136.31 57.61 94.07
C GLN A 336 -136.32 59.15 93.98
N ALA A 337 -136.31 59.72 92.78
CA ALA A 337 -136.43 61.16 92.58
C ALA A 337 -137.84 61.71 92.91
N ARG A 338 -138.89 60.87 92.91
CA ARG A 338 -140.27 61.27 93.22
C ARG A 338 -140.63 61.16 94.71
N GLU A 339 -139.99 60.24 95.44
CA GLU A 339 -140.21 60.10 96.90
C GLU A 339 -139.48 61.16 97.73
N ALA A 340 -138.25 61.54 97.34
CA ALA A 340 -137.47 62.55 98.06
C ALA A 340 -138.10 63.96 98.03
N ASP A 341 -138.76 64.32 96.92
CA ASP A 341 -139.41 65.63 96.75
C ASP A 341 -140.73 65.74 97.55
N LEU A 342 -141.40 64.60 97.81
CA LEU A 342 -142.63 64.53 98.62
C LEU A 342 -142.36 64.64 100.13
N GLU A 343 -141.30 64.00 100.62
CA GLU A 343 -140.86 64.07 102.02
C GLU A 343 -140.41 65.50 102.40
N HIS A 344 -139.64 66.15 101.52
CA HIS A 344 -139.15 67.52 101.71
C HIS A 344 -140.29 68.54 101.84
N LYS A 345 -141.31 68.44 100.97
CA LYS A 345 -142.49 69.32 101.00
C LYS A 345 -143.40 69.07 102.20
N LYS A 346 -143.49 67.83 102.69
CA LYS A 346 -144.25 67.49 103.90
C LYS A 346 -143.61 68.09 105.17
N SER A 347 -142.29 67.98 105.28
CA SER A 347 -141.52 68.50 106.42
C SER A 347 -141.71 70.00 106.61
N ILE A 348 -141.55 70.79 105.54
CA ILE A 348 -141.64 72.25 105.57
C ILE A 348 -143.06 72.73 105.88
N ASN A 349 -144.08 72.07 105.33
CA ASN A 349 -145.48 72.39 105.64
C ASN A 349 -145.85 72.08 107.09
N ARG A 350 -145.26 71.04 107.68
CA ARG A 350 -145.49 70.69 109.08
C ARG A 350 -144.81 71.68 110.03
N ALA A 351 -143.61 72.14 109.71
CA ALA A 351 -142.93 73.20 110.46
C ALA A 351 -143.71 74.52 110.42
N ALA A 352 -144.26 74.90 109.25
CA ALA A 352 -145.13 76.07 109.12
C ALA A 352 -146.41 75.92 109.96
N LEU A 353 -147.01 74.72 109.99
CA LEU A 353 -148.18 74.43 110.81
C LEU A 353 -147.88 74.64 112.31
N GLU A 354 -146.78 74.08 112.80
CA GLU A 354 -146.38 74.19 114.20
C GLU A 354 -146.11 75.64 114.61
N ALA A 355 -145.50 76.45 113.73
CA ALA A 355 -145.29 77.87 113.97
C ALA A 355 -146.60 78.67 114.10
N PHE A 356 -147.62 78.35 113.30
CA PHE A 356 -148.94 78.98 113.40
C PHE A 356 -149.66 78.61 114.70
N VAL A 357 -149.56 77.34 115.13
CA VAL A 357 -150.15 76.89 116.40
C VAL A 357 -149.46 77.56 117.60
N ALA A 358 -148.13 77.68 117.58
CA ALA A 358 -147.37 78.37 118.63
C ALA A 358 -147.73 79.86 118.75
N GLY A 359 -148.20 80.49 117.67
CA GLY A 359 -148.68 81.88 117.64
C GLY A 359 -150.11 82.11 118.17
N GLY A 360 -150.78 81.06 118.67
CA GLY A 360 -152.12 81.15 119.27
C GLY A 360 -153.29 80.80 118.32
N MET A 361 -153.03 80.29 117.12
CA MET A 361 -154.08 79.75 116.25
C MET A 361 -154.48 78.32 116.65
N THR A 362 -155.76 77.98 116.52
CA THR A 362 -156.24 76.60 116.64
C THR A 362 -155.72 75.74 115.49
N GLU A 363 -155.43 74.46 115.77
CA GLU A 363 -154.81 73.53 114.82
C GLU A 363 -155.60 73.38 113.51
N GLU A 364 -156.94 73.42 113.56
CA GLU A 364 -157.79 73.40 112.36
C GLU A 364 -157.62 74.66 111.50
N CYS A 365 -157.63 75.85 112.11
CA CYS A 365 -157.40 77.10 111.39
C CYS A 365 -155.95 77.20 110.86
N ALA A 366 -154.96 76.67 111.58
CA ALA A 366 -153.56 76.63 111.15
C ALA A 366 -153.36 75.69 109.93
N LYS A 367 -153.99 74.51 109.92
CA LYS A 367 -154.02 73.61 108.75
C LYS A 367 -154.64 74.29 107.54
N GLN A 368 -155.74 75.03 107.77
CA GLN A 368 -156.43 75.75 106.70
C GLN A 368 -155.59 76.90 106.14
N ALA A 369 -154.85 77.64 106.99
CA ALA A 369 -153.92 78.67 106.56
C ALA A 369 -152.74 78.12 105.75
N VAL A 370 -152.04 77.07 106.23
CA VAL A 370 -150.95 76.42 105.50
C VAL A 370 -151.44 75.88 104.15
N THR A 371 -152.65 75.30 104.11
CA THR A 371 -153.26 74.79 102.87
C THR A 371 -153.56 75.91 101.88
N LEU A 372 -154.15 77.03 102.32
CA LEU A 372 -154.45 78.16 101.43
C LEU A 372 -153.19 78.85 100.91
N ILE A 373 -152.11 78.89 101.69
CA ILE A 373 -150.80 79.45 101.29
C ILE A 373 -150.08 78.51 100.31
N ALA A 374 -150.05 77.20 100.57
CA ALA A 374 -149.49 76.21 99.63
C ALA A 374 -150.27 76.19 98.30
N GLN A 375 -151.59 76.41 98.36
CA GLN A 375 -152.46 76.56 97.18
C GLN A 375 -152.40 77.97 96.55
N ARG A 376 -151.57 78.89 97.07
CA ARG A 376 -151.43 80.29 96.60
C ARG A 376 -152.75 81.05 96.48
N LYS A 377 -153.73 80.72 97.33
CA LYS A 377 -155.03 81.39 97.39
C LYS A 377 -155.01 82.67 98.23
N ILE A 378 -153.93 82.92 98.97
CA ILE A 378 -153.66 84.17 99.68
C ILE A 378 -152.57 84.93 98.91
N PRO A 379 -152.88 86.12 98.35
CA PRO A 379 -151.90 86.88 97.57
C PRO A 379 -150.71 87.34 98.42
N ALA A 380 -149.55 87.47 97.77
CA ALA A 380 -148.32 88.05 98.34
C ALA A 380 -147.67 87.29 99.52
N ILE A 381 -148.00 86.02 99.73
CA ILE A 381 -147.35 85.14 100.70
C ILE A 381 -147.09 83.75 100.06
N SER A 382 -145.93 83.13 100.32
CA SER A 382 -145.56 81.83 99.74
C SER A 382 -144.64 81.02 100.67
N ILE A 383 -144.80 79.70 100.67
CA ILE A 383 -143.90 78.76 101.35
C ILE A 383 -142.77 78.39 100.36
N GLN A 384 -141.52 78.59 100.77
CA GLN A 384 -140.35 78.09 100.03
C GLN A 384 -140.09 76.64 100.45
N TYR A 385 -139.97 75.75 99.47
CA TYR A 385 -139.63 74.34 99.66
C TYR A 385 -138.17 74.11 99.32
#